data_AF-A0AAE3YLT7-F1
#
_entry.id   AF-A0AAE3YLT7-F1
#
_cell.length_a   1.000
_cell.length_b   1.000
_cell.length_c   1.000
_cell.angle_alpha   90.00
_cell.angle_beta   90.00
_cell.angle_gamma   90.00
#
_symmetry.space_group_name_H-M   'P 1'
#
loop_
_entity.id
_entity.type
_entity.pdbx_description
1 polymer ?
#
loop_
_entity_poly.entity_id
_entity_poly.type
_entity_poly.pdbx_seq_one_letter_code
_entity_poly.pdbx_strand_id
1 'polypeptide(L)' 'MIGRRLGGGNRPVGSPAVGAALDRLGVGHPGGYTHEIVFRRCPACGERNIVRDGDFTCALCDGDLPAEWNVDEVAGRGHG' A
#
# COMPACT_ATOMS: atom_id res chain seq x y z
N MET A 1 -14.24 -6.22 41.47
CA MET A 1 -13.60 -6.95 40.36
C MET A 1 -14.74 -7.34 39.41
N ILE A 2 -14.89 -6.76 38.23
CA ILE A 2 -14.01 -6.83 37.06
C ILE A 2 -14.34 -5.65 36.12
N GLY A 3 -13.34 -4.88 35.72
CA GLY A 3 -13.48 -3.78 34.78
C GLY A 3 -13.62 -4.29 33.35
N ARG A 4 -14.55 -3.70 32.59
CA ARG A 4 -14.67 -3.92 31.14
C ARG A 4 -14.16 -2.67 30.42
N ARG A 5 -12.85 -2.67 30.19
CA ARG A 5 -12.11 -1.87 29.20
C ARG A 5 -11.64 -2.96 28.18
N LEU A 6 -11.72 -2.88 26.86
CA LEU A 6 -11.64 -1.81 25.86
C LEU A 6 -12.25 -2.35 24.55
N GLY A 7 -12.60 -1.46 23.63
CA GLY A 7 -12.86 -1.83 22.24
C GLY A 7 -12.99 -0.59 21.38
N GLY A 8 -11.92 0.21 21.29
CA GLY A 8 -11.84 1.33 20.36
C GLY A 8 -12.12 0.84 18.94
N GLY A 9 -13.09 1.48 18.27
CA GLY A 9 -13.52 1.09 16.94
C GLY A 9 -12.38 1.19 15.94
N ASN A 10 -11.78 0.04 15.62
CA ASN A 10 -11.01 -0.16 14.40
C ASN A 10 -11.97 0.02 13.22
N ARG A 11 -11.89 1.17 12.54
CA ARG A 11 -12.54 1.35 11.25
C ARG A 11 -11.62 0.72 10.20
N PRO A 12 -12.07 -0.26 9.41
CA PRO A 12 -11.17 -0.97 8.49
C PRO A 12 -10.62 -0.01 7.44
N VAL A 13 -9.30 0.19 7.44
CA VAL A 13 -8.53 0.92 6.41
C VAL A 13 -8.10 -0.02 5.29
N GLY A 14 -9.07 -0.76 4.77
CA GLY A 14 -8.89 -1.70 3.66
C GLY A 14 -10.07 -1.62 2.72
N SER A 15 -9.87 -2.02 1.46
CA SER A 15 -10.97 -2.12 0.52
C SER A 15 -12.06 -3.02 1.10
N PRO A 16 -13.30 -2.53 1.32
CA PRO A 16 -14.39 -3.34 1.85
C PRO A 16 -14.65 -4.59 1.00
N ALA A 17 -14.38 -4.51 -0.31
CA ALA A 17 -14.51 -5.63 -1.24
C ALA A 17 -13.49 -6.74 -0.96
N VAL A 18 -12.24 -6.38 -0.59
CA VAL A 18 -11.19 -7.36 -0.32
C VAL A 18 -11.42 -8.04 1.04
N GLY A 19 -11.84 -7.30 2.06
CA GLY A 19 -12.24 -7.89 3.35
C GLY A 19 -13.35 -8.93 3.19
N ALA A 20 -14.43 -8.56 2.49
CA ALA A 20 -15.55 -9.47 2.23
C ALA A 20 -15.16 -10.72 1.40
N ALA A 21 -14.14 -10.61 0.53
CA ALA A 21 -13.63 -11.77 -0.20
C ALA A 21 -12.84 -12.72 0.70
N LEU A 22 -12.02 -12.20 1.61
CA LEU A 22 -11.25 -12.99 2.58
C LEU A 22 -12.17 -13.68 3.59
N ASP A 23 -13.22 -12.99 4.04
CA ASP A 23 -14.25 -13.57 4.92
C ASP A 23 -14.93 -14.79 4.27
N ARG A 24 -15.29 -14.70 2.99
CA ARG A 24 -15.89 -15.82 2.24
C ARG A 24 -14.95 -17.02 2.12
N LEU A 25 -13.64 -16.78 2.13
CA LEU A 25 -12.63 -17.83 2.07
C LEU A 25 -12.28 -18.40 3.45
N GLY A 26 -12.87 -17.87 4.53
CA GLY A 26 -12.54 -18.27 5.91
C GLY A 26 -11.11 -17.92 6.31
N VAL A 27 -10.46 -17.01 5.58
CA VAL A 27 -9.10 -16.57 5.85
C VAL A 27 -9.17 -15.44 6.87
N GLY A 28 -8.71 -15.71 8.10
CA GLY A 28 -8.62 -14.69 9.13
C GLY A 28 -7.71 -13.56 8.66
N HIS A 29 -8.27 -12.35 8.52
CA HIS A 29 -7.50 -11.16 8.18
C HIS A 29 -7.54 -10.18 9.35
N PRO A 30 -6.42 -9.48 9.65
CA PRO A 30 -6.50 -8.32 10.52
C PRO A 30 -7.44 -7.32 9.85
N GLY A 31 -8.36 -6.72 10.60
CA GLY A 31 -9.36 -5.76 10.08
C GLY A 31 -8.76 -4.50 9.43
N GLY A 32 -7.45 -4.44 9.20
CA GLY A 32 -6.73 -3.48 8.37
C GLY A 32 -5.42 -4.12 7.91
N TYR A 33 -4.82 -3.61 6.84
CA TYR A 33 -3.48 -4.00 6.44
C TYR A 33 -2.49 -3.40 7.45
N THR A 34 -1.59 -4.23 7.98
CA THR A 34 -0.72 -3.86 9.11
C THR A 34 0.21 -2.69 8.80
N HIS A 35 0.51 -2.45 7.52
CA HIS A 35 1.35 -1.35 7.05
C HIS A 35 0.89 -0.82 5.68
N GLU A 36 0.77 0.49 5.54
CA GLU A 36 0.64 1.16 4.26
C GLU A 36 2.02 1.15 3.57
N ILE A 37 2.08 0.62 2.35
CA ILE A 37 3.28 0.62 1.52
C ILE A 37 3.00 1.47 0.29
N VAL A 38 3.76 2.57 0.15
CA VAL A 38 3.58 3.52 -0.94
C VAL A 38 4.61 3.24 -2.03
N PHE A 39 4.13 2.87 -3.21
CA PHE A 39 4.98 2.65 -4.39
C PHE A 39 5.07 3.90 -5.25
N ARG A 40 6.25 4.17 -5.81
CA ARG A 40 6.48 5.23 -6.79
C ARG A 40 7.38 4.75 -7.91
N ARG A 41 7.18 5.25 -9.12
CA ARG A 41 8.11 5.06 -10.23
C ARG A 41 9.06 6.26 -10.28
N CYS A 42 10.36 6.04 -10.28
CA CYS A 42 11.30 7.12 -10.45
C CYS A 42 11.26 7.63 -11.91
N PRO A 43 11.03 8.92 -12.17
CA PRO A 43 11.06 9.46 -13.53
C PRO A 43 12.47 9.52 -14.11
N ALA A 44 13.51 9.58 -13.26
CA ALA A 44 14.90 9.69 -13.71
C ALA A 44 15.49 8.34 -14.16
N CYS A 45 15.29 7.26 -13.39
CA CYS A 45 15.86 5.94 -13.71
C CYS A 45 14.82 4.89 -14.15
N GLY A 46 13.53 5.19 -14.01
CA GLY A 46 12.43 4.30 -14.42
C GLY A 46 12.09 3.17 -13.44
N GLU A 47 12.85 3.01 -12.35
CA GLU A 47 12.68 1.95 -11.36
C GLU A 47 11.47 2.17 -10.45
N ARG A 48 10.89 1.07 -9.94
CA ARG A 48 9.82 1.10 -8.94
C ARG A 48 10.44 1.13 -7.55
N ASN A 49 10.11 2.18 -6.80
CA ASN A 49 10.58 2.43 -5.45
C ASN A 49 9.47 2.27 -4.42
N ILE A 50 9.88 1.99 -3.19
CA ILE A 50 9.03 2.00 -2.00
C ILE A 50 9.44 3.21 -1.18
N VAL A 51 8.49 4.13 -0.98
CA VAL A 51 8.64 5.29 -0.11
C VAL A 51 8.67 4.79 1.34
N ARG A 52 9.74 5.12 2.06
CA ARG A 52 9.90 4.78 3.49
C ARG A 52 9.67 6.03 4.32
N ASP A 53 8.81 5.95 5.32
CA ASP A 53 8.58 7.06 6.28
C ASP A 53 8.21 8.41 5.62
N GLY A 54 7.61 8.38 4.43
CA GLY A 54 7.29 9.58 3.65
C GLY A 54 8.48 10.21 2.90
N ASP A 55 9.61 9.53 2.83
CA ASP A 55 10.79 9.93 2.06
C ASP A 55 10.61 9.60 0.56
N PHE A 56 10.36 10.66 -0.22
CA PHE A 56 10.18 10.59 -1.67
C PHE A 56 11.50 10.69 -2.43
N THR A 57 12.53 9.96 -1.98
CA THR A 57 13.83 9.87 -2.65
C THR A 57 14.05 8.48 -3.22
N CYS A 58 14.51 8.42 -4.47
CA CYS A 58 14.80 7.17 -5.14
C CYS A 58 16.05 6.51 -4.54
N ALA A 59 15.88 5.39 -3.85
CA ALA A 59 16.98 4.58 -3.31
C ALA A 59 18.05 4.09 -4.31
N LEU A 60 17.85 4.25 -5.63
CA LEU A 60 18.82 3.82 -6.66
C LEU A 60 19.64 4.98 -7.25
N CYS A 61 19.05 6.16 -7.40
CA CYS A 61 19.67 7.28 -8.10
C CYS A 61 19.58 8.60 -7.34
N ASP A 62 19.06 8.58 -6.12
CA ASP A 62 18.83 9.74 -5.25
C ASP A 62 17.95 10.84 -5.86
N GLY A 63 17.23 10.52 -6.95
CA GLY A 63 16.30 11.44 -7.60
C GLY A 63 14.96 11.55 -6.89
N ASP A 64 14.32 12.71 -6.98
CA ASP A 64 13.01 12.97 -6.38
C ASP A 64 11.89 12.11 -7.01
N LEU A 65 11.03 11.59 -6.14
CA LEU A 65 9.85 10.81 -6.50
C LEU A 65 8.60 11.69 -6.43
N PRO A 66 7.65 11.55 -7.38
CA PRO A 66 6.40 12.30 -7.32
C PRO A 66 5.57 11.94 -6.09
N ALA A 67 4.91 12.94 -5.50
CA ALA A 67 3.95 12.71 -4.42
C ALA A 67 2.67 12.01 -4.91
N GLU A 68 2.32 12.18 -6.18
CA GLU A 68 1.15 11.56 -6.82
C GLU A 68 1.44 10.12 -7.28
N TRP A 69 0.38 9.32 -7.41
CA TRP A 69 0.49 7.95 -7.91
C TRP A 69 0.95 7.93 -9.37
N ASN A 70 1.98 7.13 -9.68
CA ASN A 70 2.58 7.04 -11.01
C ASN A 70 3.09 5.64 -11.38
N VAL A 71 2.50 4.60 -10.77
CA VAL A 71 2.94 3.19 -10.91
C VAL A 71 2.03 2.38 -11.84
N ASP A 72 1.02 3.01 -12.45
CA ASP A 72 0.17 2.37 -13.45
C ASP A 72 1.00 1.82 -14.62
N GLU A 73 0.45 0.80 -15.29
CA GLU A 73 1.14 0.09 -16.37
C GLU A 73 1.74 1.06 -17.39
N VAL A 74 3.01 0.82 -17.73
CA VAL A 74 3.68 1.50 -18.83
C VAL A 74 2.83 1.30 -20.09
N ALA A 75 2.42 2.40 -20.71
CA ALA A 75 1.95 2.40 -22.09
C ALA A 75 2.91 1.56 -22.95
N GLY A 76 2.44 0.40 -23.42
CA GLY A 76 3.10 -0.43 -24.42
C GLY A 76 4.10 -1.45 -23.87
N ARG A 77 3.64 -2.70 -23.69
CA ARG A 77 4.44 -3.86 -24.09
C ARG A 77 3.75 -4.52 -25.27
N GLY A 78 4.20 -4.18 -26.48
CA GLY A 78 4.00 -5.05 -27.62
C GLY A 78 4.66 -6.39 -27.30
N HIS A 79 3.87 -7.45 -27.32
CA HIS A 79 4.37 -8.81 -27.42
C HIS A 79 4.96 -8.98 -28.81
N GLY A 80 6.29 -9.12 -28.89
CA GLY A 80 6.96 -9.75 -30.03
C GLY A 80 7.02 -11.25 -29.83
#